data_AF-X0KW79-F1
#
_entry.id   AF-X0KW79-F1
#
_cell.length_a   1.000
_cell.length_b   1.000
_cell.length_c   1.000
_cell.angle_alpha   90.00
_cell.angle_beta   90.00
_cell.angle_gamma   90.00
#
_symmetry.space_group_name_H-M   'P 1'
#
loop_
_entity.id
_entity.type
_entity.pdbx_description
1 polymer ?
#
loop_
_entity_poly.entity_id
_entity_poly.type
_entity_poly.pdbx_seq_one_letter_code
_entity_poly.pdbx_strand_id
1 'polypeptide(L)'
;MSWDNFPLPNTWVVVILSGLLFLLGRYVSPSVDSLEPPLLKPRFPLVGHIISMFSEGGGFYVRLFKERRMPICTLPMLNGKVYIINSPDLIQSALKNNDISFDPFLVEFSKAMWGLSQNAGDLISDKEYLKTGLSIIQSTLMGEPLHRLNLSALTRLMTYLNPIKPGGALEAPDVFIWLRDILTDATATALFGVKNPLTVGKAHLMWRDI
;
A
#
# COMPACT_ATOMS: atom_id res chain seq x y z
N MET A 1 47.81 -34.75 -32.07
CA MET A 1 46.38 -35.00 -31.85
C MET A 1 45.99 -34.20 -30.63
N SER A 2 45.55 -32.97 -30.87
CA SER A 2 45.19 -32.00 -29.82
C SER A 2 43.87 -32.41 -29.20
N TRP A 3 43.87 -32.62 -27.89
CA TRP A 3 42.64 -32.73 -27.12
C TRP A 3 42.10 -31.32 -26.95
N ASP A 4 41.07 -31.00 -27.72
CA ASP A 4 40.42 -29.70 -27.71
C ASP A 4 39.88 -29.37 -26.32
N ASN A 5 40.23 -28.18 -25.85
CA ASN A 5 39.72 -27.55 -24.65
C ASN A 5 38.19 -27.43 -24.74
N PHE A 6 37.45 -28.26 -23.99
CA PHE A 6 36.03 -28.04 -23.76
C PHE A 6 35.86 -26.79 -22.87
N PRO A 7 35.25 -25.70 -23.35
CA PRO A 7 35.03 -24.52 -22.52
C PRO A 7 33.80 -24.80 -21.67
N LEU A 8 33.99 -25.10 -20.40
CA LEU A 8 32.90 -25.12 -19.44
C LEU A 8 33.16 -24.02 -18.41
N PRO A 9 32.46 -22.88 -18.52
CA PRO A 9 32.03 -22.27 -17.26
C PRO A 9 30.54 -21.92 -17.22
N ASN A 10 29.98 -21.26 -18.24
CA ASN A 10 28.68 -20.58 -18.07
C ASN A 10 27.49 -21.54 -18.00
N THR A 11 27.51 -22.64 -18.76
CA THR A 11 26.40 -23.61 -18.77
C THR A 11 26.32 -24.40 -17.48
N TRP A 12 27.45 -24.89 -16.95
CA TRP A 12 27.49 -25.58 -15.66
C TRP A 12 27.21 -24.63 -14.49
N VAL A 13 27.65 -23.39 -14.55
CA VAL A 13 27.27 -22.38 -13.56
C VAL A 13 25.76 -22.19 -13.54
N VAL A 14 25.08 -22.12 -14.69
CA VAL A 14 23.61 -22.04 -14.75
C VAL A 14 22.93 -23.31 -14.23
N VAL A 15 23.45 -24.50 -14.55
CA VAL A 15 22.90 -25.78 -14.06
C VAL A 15 23.09 -25.92 -12.54
N ILE A 16 24.27 -25.57 -12.02
CA ILE A 16 24.55 -25.60 -10.58
C ILE A 16 23.69 -24.56 -9.86
N LEU A 17 23.61 -23.32 -10.37
CA LEU A 17 22.77 -22.28 -9.77
C LEU A 17 21.30 -22.67 -9.77
N SER A 18 20.77 -23.19 -10.87
CA SER A 18 19.36 -23.63 -10.95
C SER A 18 19.07 -24.84 -10.06
N GLY A 19 19.99 -25.81 -9.98
CA GLY A 19 19.90 -26.94 -9.06
C GLY A 19 19.95 -26.50 -7.59
N LEU A 20 20.84 -25.55 -7.25
CA LEU A 20 20.95 -24.96 -5.92
C LEU A 20 19.67 -24.20 -5.58
N LEU A 21 19.14 -23.39 -6.51
CA LEU A 21 17.90 -22.63 -6.33
C LEU A 21 16.69 -23.55 -6.15
N PHE A 22 16.66 -24.70 -6.85
CA PHE A 22 15.62 -25.71 -6.71
C PHE A 22 15.69 -26.41 -5.36
N LEU A 23 16.89 -26.81 -4.92
CA LEU A 23 17.10 -27.43 -3.61
C LEU A 23 16.79 -26.45 -2.48
N LEU A 24 17.29 -25.21 -2.54
CA LEU A 24 16.93 -24.13 -1.63
C LEU A 24 15.42 -23.90 -1.61
N GLY A 25 14.78 -23.83 -2.78
CA GLY A 25 13.33 -23.68 -2.88
C GLY A 25 12.57 -24.83 -2.23
N ARG A 26 13.09 -26.06 -2.27
CA ARG A 26 12.47 -27.24 -1.63
C ARG A 26 12.64 -27.24 -0.11
N TYR A 27 13.81 -26.82 0.40
CA TYR A 27 14.10 -26.80 1.84
C TYR A 27 13.58 -25.56 2.56
N VAL A 28 13.46 -24.44 1.86
CA VAL A 28 13.03 -23.15 2.43
C VAL A 28 11.53 -22.92 2.23
N SER A 29 10.84 -23.71 1.39
CA SER A 29 9.39 -23.62 1.28
C SER A 29 8.77 -23.93 2.66
N PRO A 30 8.08 -22.98 3.29
CA PRO A 30 7.61 -23.13 4.67
C PRO A 30 6.66 -24.32 4.77
N SER A 31 6.81 -25.11 5.84
CA SER A 31 5.83 -26.12 6.19
C SER A 31 4.53 -25.40 6.59
N VAL A 32 3.43 -25.90 6.06
CA VAL A 32 2.09 -25.35 6.28
C VAL A 32 1.36 -26.39 7.10
N ASP A 33 0.86 -25.96 8.27
CA ASP A 33 0.00 -26.81 9.10
C ASP A 33 -1.21 -27.25 8.27
N SER A 34 -1.69 -28.48 8.50
CA SER A 34 -2.93 -28.97 7.90
C SER A 34 -4.16 -28.09 8.17
N LEU A 35 -4.15 -27.31 9.25
CA LEU A 35 -5.20 -26.35 9.60
C LEU A 35 -5.05 -25.00 8.90
N GLU A 36 -3.90 -24.71 8.29
CA GLU A 36 -3.69 -23.47 7.56
C GLU A 36 -4.35 -23.49 6.17
N PRO A 37 -4.71 -22.31 5.62
CA PRO A 37 -5.18 -22.22 4.25
C PRO A 37 -4.19 -22.80 3.23
N PRO A 38 -4.67 -23.30 2.08
CA PRO A 38 -3.81 -24.04 1.17
C PRO A 38 -2.68 -23.17 0.61
N LEU A 39 -1.47 -23.73 0.58
CA LEU A 39 -0.26 -23.06 0.11
C LEU A 39 -0.27 -22.89 -1.41
N LEU A 40 -0.10 -21.66 -1.86
CA LEU A 40 0.09 -21.34 -3.27
C LEU A 40 1.55 -21.00 -3.56
N LYS A 41 2.27 -21.96 -4.16
CA LYS A 41 3.70 -21.81 -4.45
C LYS A 41 3.94 -20.86 -5.63
N PRO A 42 4.95 -19.99 -5.55
CA PRO A 42 5.34 -19.13 -6.67
C PRO A 42 6.02 -19.95 -7.77
N ARG A 43 6.03 -19.41 -9.00
CA ARG A 43 6.76 -20.01 -10.14
C ARG A 43 8.27 -20.01 -9.92
N PHE A 44 8.80 -18.93 -9.33
CA PHE A 44 10.18 -18.84 -8.88
C PHE A 44 10.20 -18.94 -7.35
N PRO A 45 10.93 -19.92 -6.77
CA PRO A 45 10.93 -20.11 -5.32
C PRO A 45 11.41 -18.85 -4.60
N LEU A 46 10.89 -18.61 -3.40
CA LEU A 46 11.26 -17.53 -2.46
C LEU A 46 10.87 -16.11 -2.88
N VAL A 47 11.15 -15.73 -4.11
CA VAL A 47 11.02 -14.34 -4.58
C VAL A 47 9.93 -14.12 -5.60
N GLY A 48 9.40 -15.18 -6.22
CA GLY A 48 8.47 -15.04 -7.35
C GLY A 48 7.21 -14.25 -7.01
N HIS A 49 6.63 -14.46 -5.82
CA HIS A 49 5.48 -13.66 -5.37
C HIS A 49 5.85 -12.20 -5.14
N ILE A 50 7.01 -11.94 -4.53
CA ILE A 50 7.49 -10.58 -4.22
C ILE A 50 7.72 -9.78 -5.51
N ILE A 51 8.41 -10.38 -6.48
CA ILE A 51 8.67 -9.75 -7.77
C ILE A 51 7.36 -9.41 -8.47
N SER A 52 6.43 -10.38 -8.56
CA SER A 52 5.11 -10.14 -9.16
C SER A 52 4.30 -9.06 -8.43
N MET A 53 4.35 -9.04 -7.09
CA MET A 53 3.67 -8.00 -6.31
C MET A 53 4.22 -6.61 -6.60
N PHE A 54 5.54 -6.45 -6.70
CA PHE A 54 6.14 -5.15 -7.02
C PHE A 54 5.91 -4.74 -8.48
N SER A 55 6.01 -5.67 -9.43
CA SER A 55 5.88 -5.35 -10.85
C SER A 55 4.43 -5.15 -11.30
N GLU A 56 3.49 -5.91 -10.74
CA GLU A 56 2.08 -5.89 -11.16
C GLU A 56 1.18 -5.11 -10.18
N GLY A 57 1.68 -4.80 -8.98
CA GLY A 57 0.91 -4.12 -7.93
C GLY A 57 -0.40 -4.85 -7.61
N GLY A 58 -1.52 -4.12 -7.61
CA GLY A 58 -2.86 -4.70 -7.41
C GLY A 58 -3.26 -5.74 -8.47
N GLY A 59 -2.67 -5.67 -9.68
CA GLY A 59 -2.94 -6.62 -10.76
C GLY A 59 -2.52 -8.05 -10.43
N PHE A 60 -1.49 -8.22 -9.59
CA PHE A 60 -1.04 -9.53 -9.12
C PHE A 60 -2.17 -10.33 -8.47
N TYR A 61 -2.88 -9.73 -7.52
CA TYR A 61 -3.95 -10.39 -6.77
C TYR A 61 -5.13 -10.77 -7.68
N VAL A 62 -5.48 -9.88 -8.62
CA VAL A 62 -6.55 -10.14 -9.61
C VAL A 62 -6.17 -11.30 -10.53
N ARG A 63 -4.93 -11.32 -11.04
CA ARG A 63 -4.43 -12.42 -11.88
C ARG A 63 -4.42 -13.72 -11.11
N LEU A 64 -3.90 -13.70 -9.89
CA LEU A 64 -3.81 -14.86 -9.01
C LEU A 64 -5.19 -15.50 -8.76
N PHE A 65 -6.20 -14.70 -8.45
CA PHE A 65 -7.57 -15.16 -8.26
C PHE A 65 -8.17 -15.76 -9.54
N LYS A 66 -7.93 -15.14 -10.71
CA LYS A 66 -8.39 -15.65 -12.00
C LYS A 66 -7.76 -17.00 -12.34
N GLU A 67 -6.46 -17.17 -12.08
CA GLU A 67 -5.73 -18.41 -12.32
C GLU A 67 -6.07 -19.51 -11.30
N ARG A 68 -6.35 -19.12 -10.05
CA ARG A 68 -6.59 -20.02 -8.92
C ARG A 68 -7.74 -19.45 -8.08
N ARG A 69 -8.96 -19.87 -8.40
CA ARG A 69 -10.21 -19.43 -7.75
C ARG A 69 -10.40 -20.02 -6.35
N MET A 70 -9.45 -19.77 -5.46
CA MET A 70 -9.49 -20.25 -4.09
C MET A 70 -10.14 -19.19 -3.19
N PRO A 71 -11.03 -19.59 -2.26
CA PRO A 71 -11.68 -18.66 -1.32
C PRO A 71 -10.68 -18.04 -0.34
N ILE A 72 -9.62 -18.75 -0.01
CA ILE A 72 -8.49 -18.29 0.80
C ILE A 72 -7.22 -19.08 0.40
N CYS A 73 -6.05 -18.44 0.40
CA CYS A 73 -4.77 -19.10 0.15
C CYS A 73 -3.62 -18.49 0.95
N THR A 74 -2.56 -19.27 1.10
CA THR A 74 -1.32 -18.86 1.78
C THR A 74 -0.23 -18.61 0.76
N LEU A 75 0.36 -17.43 0.77
CA LEU A 75 1.56 -17.09 0.01
C LEU A 75 2.80 -17.22 0.90
N PRO A 76 3.77 -18.06 0.53
CA PRO A 76 5.05 -18.08 1.22
C PRO A 76 5.85 -16.83 0.83
N MET A 77 6.29 -16.09 1.84
CA MET A 77 7.13 -14.90 1.69
C MET A 77 8.54 -15.20 2.22
N LEU A 78 9.50 -14.34 1.90
CA LEU A 78 10.87 -14.45 2.46
C LEU A 78 10.86 -14.42 4.00
N ASN A 79 10.09 -13.51 4.60
CA ASN A 79 9.99 -13.31 6.04
C ASN A 79 8.55 -13.57 6.56
N GLY A 80 7.98 -14.73 6.23
CA GLY A 80 6.70 -15.16 6.79
C GLY A 80 5.69 -15.62 5.75
N LYS A 81 4.41 -15.40 6.05
CA LYS A 81 3.28 -15.85 5.23
C LYS A 81 2.33 -14.68 5.03
N VAL A 82 1.78 -14.55 3.82
CA VAL A 82 0.69 -13.62 3.52
C VAL A 82 -0.53 -14.46 3.19
N TYR A 83 -1.63 -14.25 3.93
CA TYR A 83 -2.91 -14.90 3.65
C TYR A 83 -3.75 -13.99 2.75
N ILE A 84 -4.22 -14.54 1.63
CA ILE A 84 -5.12 -13.83 0.71
C ILE A 84 -6.51 -14.41 0.89
N ILE A 85 -7.47 -13.56 1.23
CA ILE A 85 -8.88 -13.92 1.38
C ILE A 85 -9.66 -13.34 0.19
N ASN A 86 -10.30 -14.21 -0.58
CA ASN A 86 -11.11 -13.83 -1.74
C ASN A 86 -12.62 -14.04 -1.51
N SER A 87 -13.01 -14.78 -0.47
CA SER A 87 -14.41 -15.07 -0.15
C SER A 87 -15.05 -13.93 0.66
N PRO A 88 -16.19 -13.36 0.25
CA PRO A 88 -16.84 -12.25 0.97
C PRO A 88 -17.19 -12.58 2.44
N ASP A 89 -17.64 -13.80 2.71
CA ASP A 89 -17.96 -14.33 4.04
C ASP A 89 -16.72 -14.42 4.94
N LEU A 90 -15.59 -14.91 4.41
CA LEU A 90 -14.32 -14.94 5.14
C LEU A 90 -13.74 -13.54 5.35
N ILE A 91 -13.86 -12.64 4.36
CA ILE A 91 -13.43 -11.23 4.49
C ILE A 91 -14.19 -10.57 5.64
N GLN A 92 -15.52 -10.74 5.67
CA GLN A 92 -16.33 -10.16 6.74
C GLN A 92 -15.96 -10.75 8.11
N SER A 93 -15.71 -12.06 8.18
CA SER A 93 -15.31 -12.74 9.41
C SER A 93 -13.94 -12.24 9.91
N ALA A 94 -12.97 -12.05 9.01
CA ALA A 94 -11.66 -11.51 9.32
C ALA A 94 -11.72 -10.06 9.81
N LEU A 95 -12.51 -9.20 9.16
CA LEU A 95 -12.68 -7.80 9.55
C LEU A 95 -13.37 -7.62 10.92
N LYS A 96 -14.14 -8.61 11.36
CA LYS A 96 -14.79 -8.62 12.69
C LYS A 96 -13.92 -9.28 13.77
N ASN A 97 -12.82 -9.92 13.40
CA ASN A 97 -11.97 -10.65 14.33
C ASN A 97 -10.98 -9.68 15.02
N ASN A 98 -10.94 -9.71 16.36
CA ASN A 98 -10.06 -8.84 17.16
C ASN A 98 -8.61 -9.34 17.27
N ASP A 99 -8.32 -10.56 16.84
CA ASP A 99 -6.97 -11.15 16.83
C ASP A 99 -6.16 -10.68 15.61
N ILE A 100 -6.82 -10.13 14.59
CA ILE A 100 -6.18 -9.56 13.40
C ILE A 100 -6.02 -8.05 13.63
N SER A 101 -4.77 -7.59 13.74
CA SER A 101 -4.47 -6.17 13.94
C SER A 101 -3.91 -5.51 12.69
N PHE A 102 -4.40 -4.30 12.42
CA PHE A 102 -3.86 -3.39 11.40
C PHE A 102 -2.85 -2.37 11.99
N ASP A 103 -2.68 -2.38 13.31
CA ASP A 103 -1.82 -1.42 14.03
C ASP A 103 -0.35 -1.44 13.55
N PRO A 104 0.29 -2.60 13.31
CA PRO A 104 1.68 -2.62 12.85
C PRO A 104 1.87 -1.87 11.52
N PHE A 105 0.92 -2.03 10.60
CA PHE A 105 0.94 -1.31 9.33
C PHE A 105 0.78 0.20 9.53
N LEU A 106 -0.14 0.62 10.41
CA LEU A 106 -0.31 2.05 10.72
C LEU A 106 0.97 2.67 11.28
N VAL A 107 1.67 1.96 12.16
CA VAL A 107 2.94 2.43 12.76
C VAL A 107 4.03 2.55 11.69
N GLU A 108 4.24 1.52 10.88
CA GLU A 108 5.26 1.52 9.82
C GLU A 108 4.97 2.60 8.77
N PHE A 109 3.71 2.70 8.32
CA PHE A 109 3.28 3.70 7.35
C PHE A 109 3.48 5.13 7.88
N SER A 110 3.11 5.38 9.14
CA SER A 110 3.27 6.72 9.75
C SER A 110 4.74 7.14 9.83
N LYS A 111 5.64 6.20 10.17
CA LYS A 111 7.10 6.44 10.20
C LYS A 111 7.65 6.74 8.80
N ALA A 112 7.22 5.98 7.80
CA ALA A 112 7.71 6.12 6.43
C ALA A 112 7.24 7.42 5.76
N MET A 113 5.98 7.80 5.96
CA MET A 113 5.38 8.90 5.21
C MET A 113 5.69 10.29 5.79
N TRP A 114 5.78 10.43 7.10
CA TRP A 114 5.70 11.75 7.75
C TRP A 114 7.03 12.27 8.29
N GLY A 115 8.14 11.56 8.04
CA GLY A 115 9.47 12.00 8.50
C GLY A 115 9.48 12.30 10.00
N LEU A 116 8.78 11.47 10.78
CA LEU A 116 8.55 11.71 12.20
C LEU A 116 9.87 11.81 12.97
N SER A 117 9.92 12.71 13.96
CA SER A 117 11.00 12.69 14.94
C SER A 117 10.99 11.36 15.70
N GLN A 118 12.14 10.94 16.23
CA GLN A 118 12.24 9.68 16.98
C GLN A 118 11.19 9.61 18.10
N ASN A 119 11.05 10.67 18.88
CA ASN A 119 10.05 10.76 19.96
C ASN A 119 8.61 10.60 19.46
N ALA A 120 8.25 11.21 18.32
CA ALA A 120 6.92 11.05 17.73
C ALA A 120 6.70 9.63 17.18
N GLY A 121 7.75 9.02 16.61
CA GLY A 121 7.73 7.63 16.17
C GLY A 121 7.55 6.63 17.33
N ASP A 122 8.18 6.91 18.47
CA ASP A 122 8.06 6.10 19.68
C ASP A 122 6.64 6.21 20.27
N LEU A 123 6.08 7.43 20.34
CA LEU A 123 4.71 7.67 20.78
C LEU A 123 3.67 6.96 19.89
N ILE A 124 3.82 7.01 18.56
CA ILE A 124 2.92 6.31 17.64
C ILE A 124 3.03 4.78 17.76
N SER A 125 4.19 4.28 18.18
CA SER A 125 4.40 2.85 18.40
C SER A 125 3.73 2.35 19.69
N ASP A 126 3.38 3.26 20.61
CA ASP A 126 2.62 2.93 21.80
C ASP A 126 1.13 2.72 21.47
N LYS A 127 0.58 1.59 21.93
CA LYS A 127 -0.77 1.15 21.61
C LYS A 127 -1.85 2.07 22.18
N GLU A 128 -1.64 2.64 23.36
CA GLU A 128 -2.62 3.53 24.00
C GLU A 128 -2.67 4.88 23.27
N TYR A 129 -1.50 5.43 22.92
CA TYR A 129 -1.42 6.66 22.13
C TYR A 129 -1.98 6.46 20.73
N LEU A 130 -1.66 5.36 20.04
CA LEU A 130 -2.22 5.04 18.73
C LEU A 130 -3.75 4.95 18.77
N LYS A 131 -4.30 4.19 19.75
CA LYS A 131 -5.74 4.04 19.92
C LYS A 131 -6.43 5.37 20.22
N THR A 132 -5.82 6.20 21.07
CA THR A 132 -6.33 7.54 21.40
C THR A 132 -6.31 8.46 20.18
N GLY A 133 -5.23 8.44 19.40
CA GLY A 133 -5.15 9.21 18.15
C GLY A 133 -6.24 8.81 17.15
N LEU A 134 -6.45 7.51 16.96
CA LEU A 134 -7.50 6.99 16.09
C LEU A 134 -8.91 7.37 16.56
N SER A 135 -9.17 7.32 17.87
CA SER A 135 -10.49 7.69 18.41
C SER A 135 -10.76 9.19 18.24
N ILE A 136 -9.74 10.04 18.41
CA ILE A 136 -9.84 11.48 18.16
C ILE A 136 -10.18 11.71 16.69
N ILE A 137 -9.42 11.12 15.75
CA ILE A 137 -9.68 11.23 14.31
C ILE A 137 -11.12 10.83 14.00
N GLN A 138 -11.56 9.65 14.47
CA GLN A 138 -12.93 9.17 14.26
C GLN A 138 -13.96 10.16 14.78
N SER A 139 -13.80 10.66 16.01
CA SER A 139 -14.74 11.62 16.61
C SER A 139 -14.81 12.96 15.85
N THR A 140 -13.70 13.41 15.29
CA THR A 140 -13.65 14.66 14.48
C THR A 140 -14.26 14.50 13.09
N LEU A 141 -14.48 13.27 12.64
CA LEU A 141 -15.10 12.93 11.36
C LEU A 141 -16.56 12.51 11.50
N MET A 142 -17.21 12.88 12.60
CA MET A 142 -18.63 12.60 12.84
C MET A 142 -19.37 13.87 13.28
N GLY A 143 -20.69 13.91 13.07
CA GLY A 143 -21.58 14.96 13.57
C GLY A 143 -21.19 16.38 13.15
N GLU A 144 -21.20 17.30 14.11
CA GLU A 144 -20.95 18.72 13.90
C GLU A 144 -19.52 19.03 13.41
N PRO A 145 -18.44 18.45 13.98
CA PRO A 145 -17.09 18.59 13.42
C PRO A 145 -16.99 18.27 11.93
N LEU A 146 -17.60 17.17 11.48
CA LEU A 146 -17.64 16.79 10.06
C LEU A 146 -18.41 17.84 9.23
N HIS A 147 -19.54 18.33 9.74
CA HIS A 147 -20.30 19.36 9.06
C HIS A 147 -19.47 20.64 8.84
N ARG A 148 -18.73 21.07 9.87
CA ARG A 148 -17.83 22.24 9.79
C ARG A 148 -16.67 22.02 8.81
N LEU A 149 -16.08 20.82 8.80
CA LEU A 149 -15.05 20.45 7.81
C LEU A 149 -15.59 20.56 6.38
N ASN A 150 -16.79 20.02 6.12
CA ASN A 150 -17.42 20.08 4.81
C ASN A 150 -17.72 21.52 4.37
N LEU A 151 -18.26 22.36 5.28
CA LEU A 151 -18.50 23.77 4.98
C LEU A 151 -17.20 24.52 4.65
N SER A 152 -16.13 24.26 5.40
CA SER A 152 -14.83 24.88 5.16
C SER A 152 -14.23 24.45 3.80
N ALA A 153 -14.24 23.15 3.52
CA ALA A 153 -13.75 22.62 2.25
C ALA A 153 -14.55 23.14 1.06
N LEU A 154 -15.89 23.14 1.15
CA LEU A 154 -16.75 23.64 0.08
C LEU A 154 -16.55 25.15 -0.13
N THR A 155 -16.49 25.94 0.94
CA THR A 155 -16.24 27.38 0.85
C THR A 155 -14.93 27.64 0.12
N ARG A 156 -13.88 26.88 0.43
CA ARG A 156 -12.59 27.00 -0.24
C ARG A 156 -12.66 26.57 -1.71
N LEU A 157 -13.30 25.44 -2.00
CA LEU A 157 -13.50 24.95 -3.37
C LEU A 157 -14.22 25.97 -4.25
N MET A 158 -15.26 26.62 -3.72
CA MET A 158 -16.03 27.63 -4.43
C MET A 158 -15.19 28.86 -4.83
N THR A 159 -14.08 29.14 -4.14
CA THR A 159 -13.14 30.20 -4.57
C THR A 159 -12.46 29.90 -5.91
N TYR A 160 -12.33 28.61 -6.28
CA TYR A 160 -11.80 28.18 -7.57
C TYR A 160 -12.90 28.09 -8.64
N LEU A 161 -14.13 27.74 -8.25
CA LEU A 161 -15.23 27.52 -9.20
C LEU A 161 -16.01 28.79 -9.54
N ASN A 162 -16.28 29.67 -8.58
CA ASN A 162 -17.06 30.90 -8.80
C ASN A 162 -16.49 31.85 -9.88
N PRO A 163 -15.17 31.93 -10.09
CA PRO A 163 -14.61 32.72 -11.20
C PRO A 163 -14.93 32.16 -12.60
N ILE A 164 -15.30 30.88 -12.69
CA ILE A 164 -15.62 30.21 -13.97
C ILE A 164 -17.01 30.66 -14.41
N LYS A 165 -17.05 31.53 -15.44
CA LYS A 165 -18.32 32.05 -15.97
C LYS A 165 -19.06 30.98 -16.79
N PRO A 166 -20.40 30.96 -16.78
CA PRO A 166 -21.18 30.15 -17.71
C PRO A 166 -20.79 30.47 -19.17
N GLY A 167 -20.40 29.43 -19.93
CA GLY A 167 -19.92 29.58 -21.31
C GLY A 167 -18.49 30.11 -21.46
N GLY A 168 -17.77 30.35 -20.35
CA GLY A 168 -16.35 30.65 -20.37
C GLY A 168 -15.50 29.38 -20.53
N ALA A 169 -14.38 29.48 -21.24
CA ALA A 169 -13.39 28.41 -21.28
C ALA A 169 -12.50 28.51 -20.04
N LEU A 170 -12.38 27.41 -19.29
CA LEU A 170 -11.31 27.24 -18.31
C LEU A 170 -10.12 26.62 -19.06
N GLU A 171 -9.06 27.38 -19.24
CA GLU A 171 -7.81 26.82 -19.74
C GLU A 171 -7.08 26.12 -18.58
N ALA A 172 -7.23 24.80 -18.52
CA ALA A 172 -6.46 23.91 -17.66
C ALA A 172 -5.54 23.06 -18.54
N PRO A 173 -4.20 23.21 -18.47
CA PRO A 173 -3.27 22.41 -19.26
C PRO A 173 -3.40 20.91 -19.01
N ASP A 174 -3.78 20.55 -17.78
CA ASP A 174 -4.09 19.20 -17.35
C ASP A 174 -5.21 19.24 -16.30
N VAL A 175 -6.36 18.64 -16.64
CA VAL A 175 -7.54 18.60 -15.76
C VAL A 175 -7.29 17.78 -14.51
N PHE A 176 -6.49 16.70 -14.60
CA PHE A 176 -6.16 15.87 -13.44
C PHE A 176 -5.33 16.67 -12.43
N ILE A 177 -4.29 17.36 -12.91
CA ILE A 177 -3.46 18.21 -12.04
C ILE A 177 -4.28 19.35 -11.43
N TRP A 178 -5.12 20.00 -12.24
CA TRP A 178 -6.00 21.05 -11.75
C TRP A 178 -6.96 20.55 -10.65
N LEU A 179 -7.64 19.42 -10.87
CA LEU A 179 -8.54 18.82 -9.88
C LEU A 179 -7.80 18.40 -8.60
N ARG A 180 -6.64 17.74 -8.75
CA ARG A 180 -5.79 17.35 -7.62
C ARG A 180 -5.44 18.56 -6.76
N ASP A 181 -5.02 19.65 -7.38
CA ASP A 181 -4.54 20.84 -6.68
C ASP A 181 -5.67 21.54 -5.92
N ILE A 182 -6.81 21.80 -6.57
CA ILE A 182 -7.93 22.49 -5.92
C ILE A 182 -8.56 21.64 -4.80
N LEU A 183 -8.67 20.32 -4.98
CA LEU A 183 -9.22 19.42 -3.96
C LEU A 183 -8.26 19.29 -2.78
N THR A 184 -6.96 19.14 -3.04
CA THR A 184 -5.93 19.09 -1.99
C THR A 184 -5.95 20.35 -1.15
N ASP A 185 -5.97 21.52 -1.78
CA ASP A 185 -5.97 22.80 -1.07
C ASP A 185 -7.29 23.03 -0.29
N ALA A 186 -8.44 22.65 -0.85
CA ALA A 186 -9.73 22.72 -0.16
C ALA A 186 -9.77 21.82 1.08
N THR A 187 -9.37 20.55 0.95
CA THR A 187 -9.31 19.60 2.07
C THR A 187 -8.30 20.03 3.12
N ALA A 188 -7.10 20.43 2.70
CA ALA A 188 -6.06 20.85 3.63
C ALA A 188 -6.41 22.17 4.34
N THR A 189 -7.12 23.09 3.68
CA THR A 189 -7.68 24.30 4.33
C THR A 189 -8.73 23.92 5.38
N ALA A 190 -9.57 22.92 5.13
CA ALA A 190 -10.53 22.46 6.13
C ALA A 190 -9.85 21.83 7.35
N LEU A 191 -8.78 21.06 7.14
CA LEU A 191 -8.05 20.36 8.20
C LEU A 191 -7.12 21.29 9.01
N PHE A 192 -6.38 22.18 8.35
CA PHE A 192 -5.33 23.01 8.96
C PHE A 192 -5.72 24.48 9.12
N GLY A 193 -6.87 24.89 8.56
CA GLY A 193 -7.33 26.27 8.57
C GLY A 193 -6.49 27.21 7.70
N VAL A 194 -6.50 28.50 8.06
CA VAL A 194 -5.88 29.59 7.28
C VAL A 194 -4.35 29.43 7.14
N LYS A 195 -3.70 28.74 8.09
CA LYS A 195 -2.26 28.47 8.08
C LYS A 195 -1.93 27.11 7.45
N ASN A 196 -2.73 26.68 6.46
CA ASN A 196 -2.52 25.42 5.75
C ASN A 196 -1.08 25.31 5.19
N PRO A 197 -0.31 24.29 5.57
CA PRO A 197 1.02 24.05 5.02
C PRO A 197 0.99 23.44 3.61
N LEU A 198 -0.12 22.80 3.21
CA LEU A 198 -0.31 22.09 1.94
C LEU A 198 -1.14 22.92 0.96
N THR A 199 -0.65 24.10 0.60
CA THR A 199 -1.28 24.94 -0.43
C THR A 199 -0.94 24.43 -1.83
N VAL A 200 -1.69 24.84 -2.86
CA VAL A 200 -1.40 24.50 -4.28
C VAL A 200 0.07 24.73 -4.64
N GLY A 201 0.63 25.88 -4.25
CA GLY A 201 2.03 26.23 -4.52
C GLY A 201 3.06 25.36 -3.78
N LYS A 202 2.64 24.56 -2.79
CA LYS A 202 3.51 23.68 -1.99
C LYS A 202 3.17 22.19 -2.15
N ALA A 203 2.01 21.85 -2.69
CA ALA A 203 1.56 20.47 -2.85
C ALA A 203 2.54 19.63 -3.67
N HIS A 204 3.18 20.23 -4.68
CA HIS A 204 4.21 19.58 -5.50
C HIS A 204 5.43 19.10 -4.67
N LEU A 205 5.72 19.71 -3.51
CA LEU A 205 6.82 19.32 -2.64
C LEU A 205 6.58 17.95 -1.98
N MET A 206 5.33 17.52 -1.81
CA MET A 206 5.02 16.19 -1.27
C MET A 206 5.34 15.06 -2.26
N TRP A 207 5.33 15.35 -3.55
CA TRP A 207 5.44 14.34 -4.62
C TRP A 207 6.79 14.34 -5.31
N ARG A 208 7.72 15.19 -4.87
CA ARG A 208 9.02 15.37 -5.56
C ARG A 208 9.97 14.19 -5.35
N ASP A 209 9.81 13.49 -4.23
CA ASP A 209 10.73 12.45 -3.76
C ASP A 209 10.02 11.08 -3.61
N ILE A 210 8.83 10.91 -4.23
CA ILE A 210 8.07 9.64 -4.32
C ILE A 210 8.22 9.04 -5.71
#